data_AF-A0A7Y5DEZ7-F1
#
_entry.id   AF-A0A7Y5DEZ7-F1
#
_cell.length_a   1.000
_cell.length_b   1.000
_cell.length_c   1.000
_cell.angle_alpha   90.00
_cell.angle_beta   90.00
_cell.angle_gamma   90.00
#
_symmetry.space_group_name_H-M   'P 1'
#
loop_
_entity.id
_entity.type
_entity.pdbx_description
1 polymer ?
#
loop_
_entity_poly.entity_id
_entity_poly.type
_entity_poly.pdbx_seq_one_letter_code
_entity_poly.pdbx_strand_id
1 'polypeptide(L)' 'TRLTEGTYGICAECGVEISERRLEAVPFAKLCVECQSKEELLEKIEREEDRD' A
#
# COMPACT_ATOMS: atom_id res chain seq x y z
N THR A 1 -9.13 -25.28 11.94
CA THR A 1 -9.17 -23.85 12.31
C THR A 1 -8.19 -23.11 11.43
N ARG A 2 -8.66 -22.52 10.33
CA ARG A 2 -7.78 -21.84 9.35
C ARG A 2 -7.84 -20.34 9.60
N LEU A 3 -7.29 -19.92 10.74
CA LEU A 3 -6.97 -18.51 11.01
C LEU A 3 -5.83 -18.18 10.03
N THR A 4 -6.19 -17.49 8.96
CA THR A 4 -5.33 -17.24 7.81
C THR A 4 -4.04 -16.57 8.23
N GLU A 5 -2.97 -17.34 8.07
CA GLU A 5 -1.58 -17.07 8.39
C GLU A 5 -1.03 -15.86 7.63
N GLY A 6 -0.42 -14.92 8.37
CA GLY A 6 0.92 -14.43 8.02
C GLY A 6 1.06 -13.22 7.07
N THR A 7 0.00 -12.60 6.57
CA THR A 7 0.13 -11.45 5.63
C THR A 7 -0.11 -10.08 6.26
N TYR A 8 -0.44 -10.02 7.55
CA TYR A 8 -0.62 -8.74 8.24
C TYR A 8 0.72 -8.01 8.34
N GLY A 9 0.75 -6.76 7.88
CA GLY A 9 1.97 -5.96 7.85
C GLY A 9 2.91 -6.29 6.69
N ILE A 10 2.45 -6.97 5.64
CA ILE A 10 3.23 -7.17 4.40
C ILE A 10 2.56 -6.40 3.25
N CYS A 11 3.37 -5.69 2.48
CA CYS A 11 2.95 -4.96 1.29
C CYS A 11 2.46 -5.94 0.22
N ALA A 12 1.23 -5.76 -0.25
CA ALA A 12 0.63 -6.61 -1.28
C ALA A 12 1.29 -6.47 -2.66
N GLU A 13 1.98 -5.35 -2.92
CA GLU A 13 2.58 -5.05 -4.22
C GLU A 13 4.02 -5.57 -4.33
N CYS A 14 4.87 -5.24 -3.35
CA CYS A 14 6.29 -5.58 -3.39
C CYS A 14 6.71 -6.67 -2.39
N GLY A 15 5.81 -7.13 -1.53
CA GLY A 15 6.06 -8.21 -0.56
C GLY A 15 6.94 -7.81 0.63
N VAL A 16 7.31 -6.54 0.79
CA VAL A 16 8.11 -6.06 1.92
C VAL A 16 7.27 -5.79 3.16
N GLU A 17 7.89 -5.74 4.32
CA GLU A 17 7.21 -5.36 5.56
C GLU A 17 6.73 -3.89 5.55
N ILE A 18 5.50 -3.68 5.99
CA ILE A 18 4.90 -2.36 6.23
C ILE A 18 5.38 -1.90 7.59
N SER A 19 5.96 -0.70 7.64
CA SER A 19 6.46 -0.12 8.90
C SER A 19 5.41 -0.16 10.00
N GLU A 20 5.81 -0.58 11.20
CA GLU A 20 4.94 -0.63 12.39
C GLU A 20 4.24 0.71 12.64
N ARG A 21 4.96 1.84 12.55
CA ARG A 21 4.36 3.19 12.69
C ARG A 21 3.20 3.43 11.72
N ARG A 22 3.27 2.85 10.52
CA ARG A 22 2.20 2.93 9.53
C ARG A 22 1.04 2.00 9.87
N LEU A 23 1.30 0.82 10.43
CA LEU A 23 0.26 -0.08 10.91
C LEU A 23 -0.40 0.44 12.20
N GLU A 24 0.32 1.18 13.04
CA GLU A 24 -0.24 1.86 14.21
C GLU A 24 -1.19 2.99 13.77
N ALA A 25 -0.78 3.80 12.79
CA ALA A 25 -1.60 4.87 12.24
C ALA A 25 -2.75 4.34 11.36
N VAL A 26 -2.49 3.29 10.58
CA VAL A 26 -3.40 2.68 9.60
C VAL A 26 -3.27 1.15 9.66
N PRO A 27 -3.98 0.49 10.60
CA PRO A 27 -3.87 -0.97 10.81
C PRO A 27 -4.23 -1.82 9.61
N PHE A 28 -5.06 -1.30 8.71
CA PHE A 28 -5.51 -2.00 7.50
C PHE A 28 -4.68 -1.62 6.26
N ALA A 29 -3.52 -0.99 6.43
CA ALA A 29 -2.64 -0.65 5.31
C ALA A 29 -2.25 -1.92 4.54
N LYS A 30 -2.56 -1.94 3.24
CA LYS A 30 -2.23 -3.05 2.33
C LYS A 30 -0.90 -2.86 1.61
N LEU A 31 -0.42 -1.62 1.54
CA LEU A 31 0.80 -1.24 0.81
C LEU A 31 1.79 -0.55 1.75
N CYS A 32 3.08 -0.70 1.46
CA CYS A 32 4.11 0.13 2.06
C CYS A 32 4.00 1.59 1.56
N VAL A 33 4.71 2.49 2.21
CA VAL A 33 4.70 3.93 1.87
C VAL A 33 5.13 4.14 0.41
N GLU A 34 6.21 3.49 -0.01
CA GLU A 34 6.75 3.62 -1.37
C GLU A 34 5.74 3.20 -2.46
N CYS A 35 5.11 2.03 -2.29
CA CYS A 35 4.12 1.55 -3.26
C CYS A 35 2.88 2.44 -3.28
N GLN A 36 2.41 2.91 -2.11
CA GLN A 36 1.27 3.82 -2.07
C GLN A 36 1.60 5.17 -2.72
N SER A 37 2.77 5.75 -2.45
CA SER A 37 3.20 7.00 -3.09
C SER A 37 3.35 6.84 -4.61
N LYS A 38 3.79 5.67 -5.09
CA LYS A 38 3.83 5.36 -6.51
C LYS A 38 2.44 5.30 -7.13
N GLU A 39 1.47 4.63 -6.50
CA GLU A 39 0.08 4.62 -6.98
C GLU A 39 -0.50 6.03 -7.04
N GLU A 40 -0.34 6.83 -5.98
CA GLU A 40 -0.82 8.21 -5.95
C GLU A 40 -0.20 9.09 -7.04
N LEU A 41 1.06 8.83 -7.41
CA LEU A 41 1.72 9.52 -8.51
C LEU A 41 1.14 9.09 -9.87
N LEU A 42 0.96 7.79 -10.09
CA LEU A 42 0.37 7.26 -11.31
C LEU A 42 -1.06 7.80 -11.51
N GLU A 43 -1.89 7.79 -10.46
CA GLU A 43 -3.23 8.35 -10.52
C GLU A 43 -3.24 9.86 -10.85
N LYS A 44 -2.20 10.61 -10.44
CA LYS A 44 -2.09 12.04 -10.77
C LYS A 44 -1.74 12.21 -12.24
N ILE A 45 -0.80 11.43 -12.76
CA ILE A 45 -0.41 11.46 -14.18
C ILE A 45 -1.62 11.10 -15.04
N GLU A 46 -2.31 10.01 -14.74
CA GLU A 46 -3.51 9.58 -15.48
C GLU A 46 -4.60 10.68 -15.47
N ARG A 47 -4.85 11.30 -14.31
CA ARG A 47 -5.82 12.41 -14.19
C ARG A 47 -5.41 13.68 -14.93
N GLU A 48 -4.11 13.89 -15.15
CA GLU A 48 -3.60 15.01 -15.95
C GLU A 48 -3.69 14.70 -17.45
N GLU A 49 -3.31 13.49 -17.88
CA GLU A 49 -3.46 13.03 -19.26
C GLU A 49 -4.92 13.06 -19.74
N ASP A 50 -5.88 12.71 -18.87
CA ASP A 50 -7.31 12.78 -19.18
C ASP A 50 -7.86 14.21 -19.36
N ARG A 51 -7.11 15.23 -18.91
CA ARG A 51 -7.53 16.63 -18.97
C ARG A 51 -7.07 17.33 -20.26
N ASP A 52 -6.01 16.83 -20.90
CA ASP A 52 -5.43 17.36 -22.15
C ASP A 52 -6.14 16.82 -23.41
#